data_AF-A0A7C4XVK6-F1
#
_entry.id   AF-A0A7C4XVK6-F1
#
_cell.length_a   1.000
_cell.length_b   1.000
_cell.length_c   1.000
_cell.angle_alpha   90.00
_cell.angle_beta   90.00
_cell.angle_gamma   90.00
#
_symmetry.space_group_name_H-M   'P 1'
#
loop_
_entity.id
_entity.type
_entity.pdbx_description
1 polymer ?
#
loop_
_entity_poly.entity_id
_entity_poly.type
_entity_poly.pdbx_seq_one_letter_code
_entity_poly.pdbx_strand_id
1 'polypeptide(L)'
;MISIEELFGVKTNFDQQKLLKVISRNGVSDILFSLERNPQRFSQLMFETKLNPGILDRHLKALIDFNIVTKNSEVYELTDTGKRLISILQQLFRVLK
;
A
#
# COMPACT_ATOMS: atom_id res chain seq x y z
N MET A 1 -13.19 -3.06 -18.09
CA MET A 1 -12.63 -2.55 -16.82
C MET A 1 -13.24 -1.17 -16.63
N ILE A 2 -14.08 -0.99 -15.61
CA ILE A 2 -14.77 0.28 -15.34
C ILE A 2 -13.72 1.34 -14.97
N SER A 3 -13.85 2.55 -15.51
CA SER A 3 -12.98 3.67 -15.18
C SER A 3 -13.29 4.21 -13.78
N ILE A 4 -12.32 4.88 -13.15
CA ILE A 4 -12.51 5.48 -11.82
C ILE A 4 -13.54 6.62 -11.87
N GLU A 5 -13.62 7.32 -13.00
CA GLU A 5 -14.63 8.35 -13.24
C GLU A 5 -16.04 7.75 -13.28
N GLU A 6 -16.23 6.61 -13.95
CA GLU A 6 -17.50 5.88 -13.94
C GLU A 6 -17.84 5.31 -12.56
N LEU A 7 -16.83 4.93 -11.77
CA LEU A 7 -17.04 4.30 -10.46
C LEU A 7 -17.41 5.31 -9.36
N PHE A 8 -16.80 6.50 -9.37
CA PHE A 8 -16.95 7.48 -8.28
C PHE A 8 -17.67 8.77 -8.70
N GLY A 9 -17.92 9.00 -9.99
CA GLY A 9 -18.54 10.24 -10.47
C GLY A 9 -17.68 11.49 -10.23
N VAL A 10 -16.37 11.31 -9.96
CA VAL A 10 -15.42 12.39 -9.69
C VAL A 10 -14.29 12.32 -10.70
N LYS A 11 -13.90 13.48 -11.24
CA LYS A 11 -12.73 13.61 -12.12
C LYS A 11 -11.46 13.46 -11.28
N THR A 12 -10.98 12.22 -11.16
CA THR A 12 -9.74 11.95 -10.42
C THR A 12 -8.53 12.38 -11.24
N ASN A 13 -7.53 12.98 -10.59
CA ASN A 13 -6.28 13.26 -11.28
C ASN A 13 -5.48 11.96 -11.51
N PHE A 14 -4.51 12.01 -12.42
CA PHE A 14 -3.70 10.85 -12.81
C PHE A 14 -3.01 10.16 -11.63
N ASP A 15 -2.62 10.92 -10.60
CA ASP A 15 -1.93 10.41 -9.42
C ASP A 15 -2.86 9.61 -8.51
N GLN A 16 -4.12 10.04 -8.34
CA GLN A 16 -5.13 9.28 -7.62
C GLN A 16 -5.39 7.91 -8.29
N GLN A 17 -5.48 7.87 -9.62
CA GLN A 17 -5.67 6.61 -10.34
C GLN A 17 -4.47 5.67 -10.19
N LYS A 18 -3.25 6.21 -10.24
CA LYS A 18 -2.03 5.43 -10.01
C LYS A 18 -1.98 4.89 -8.58
N LEU A 19 -2.32 5.70 -7.59
CA LEU A 19 -2.35 5.27 -6.20
C LEU A 19 -3.32 4.10 -6.01
N LEU A 20 -4.55 4.23 -6.52
CA LEU A 20 -5.56 3.17 -6.46
C LEU A 20 -5.05 1.88 -7.13
N LYS A 21 -4.40 2.00 -8.30
CA LYS A 21 -3.76 0.85 -8.99
C LYS A 21 -2.60 0.25 -8.21
N VAL A 22 -1.90 1.01 -7.37
CA VAL A 22 -0.80 0.49 -6.54
C VAL A 22 -1.37 -0.26 -5.35
N ILE A 23 -2.30 0.34 -4.60
CA ILE A 23 -2.86 -0.27 -3.38
C ILE A 23 -3.70 -1.52 -3.69
N SER A 24 -4.25 -1.63 -4.90
CA SER A 24 -5.04 -2.79 -5.33
C SER A 24 -4.18 -3.98 -5.82
N ARG A 25 -2.85 -3.86 -5.86
CA ARG A 25 -1.97 -4.96 -6.28
C ARG A 25 -1.93 -6.04 -5.21
N ASN A 26 -1.91 -7.29 -5.65
CA ASN A 26 -1.79 -8.44 -4.76
C ASN A 26 -0.53 -8.30 -3.88
N GLY A 27 -0.66 -8.56 -2.59
CA GLY A 27 0.40 -8.46 -1.58
C GLY A 27 0.65 -7.05 -1.04
N VAL A 28 0.13 -5.98 -1.65
CA VAL A 28 0.33 -4.61 -1.11
C VAL A 28 -0.40 -4.42 0.20
N SER A 29 -1.62 -4.94 0.33
CA SER A 29 -2.34 -4.96 1.62
C SER A 29 -1.50 -5.66 2.70
N ASP A 30 -0.90 -6.80 2.38
CA ASP A 30 -0.13 -7.58 3.35
C ASP A 30 1.12 -6.82 3.81
N ILE A 31 1.79 -6.10 2.90
CA ILE A 31 2.88 -5.17 3.25
C ILE A 31 2.38 -4.11 4.23
N LEU A 32 1.29 -3.41 3.88
CA LEU A 32 0.76 -2.30 4.69
C LEU A 32 0.35 -2.78 6.09
N PHE A 33 -0.39 -3.87 6.19
CA PHE A 33 -0.81 -4.45 7.47
C PHE A 33 0.35 -5.06 8.26
N SER A 34 1.41 -5.53 7.60
CA SER A 34 2.65 -5.93 8.30
C SER A 34 3.32 -4.73 8.95
N LEU A 35 3.48 -3.64 8.21
CA LEU A 35 4.09 -2.40 8.69
C LEU A 35 3.24 -1.65 9.72
N GLU A 36 1.91 -1.86 9.73
CA GLU A 36 1.03 -1.36 10.81
C GLU A 36 1.40 -1.96 12.17
N ARG A 37 1.81 -3.23 12.19
CA ARG A 37 2.17 -3.93 13.43
C ARG A 37 3.50 -3.43 13.99
N ASN A 38 4.50 -3.25 13.13
CA ASN A 38 5.83 -2.74 13.49
C ASN A 38 6.67 -2.42 12.24
N PRO A 39 7.69 -1.55 12.35
CA PRO A 39 8.70 -1.39 11.32
C PRO A 39 9.42 -2.71 10.99
N GLN A 40 9.58 -3.02 9.70
CA GLN A 40 10.08 -4.33 9.25
C GLN A 40 11.25 -4.19 8.27
N ARG A 41 12.22 -5.10 8.35
CA ARG A 41 13.28 -5.26 7.35
C ARG A 41 12.72 -5.87 6.06
N PHE A 42 13.43 -5.71 4.96
CA PHE A 42 13.06 -6.29 3.66
C PHE A 42 12.82 -7.80 3.72
N SER A 43 13.70 -8.55 4.39
CA SER A 43 13.59 -10.01 4.53
C SER A 43 12.40 -10.44 5.38
N GLN A 44 12.03 -9.66 6.39
CA GLN A 44 10.84 -9.91 7.21
C GLN A 44 9.57 -9.68 6.39
N LEU A 45 9.51 -8.59 5.63
CA LEU A 45 8.40 -8.35 4.70
C LEU A 45 8.27 -9.45 3.65
N MET A 46 9.36 -9.97 3.10
CA MET A 46 9.30 -11.13 2.21
C MET A 46 8.66 -12.34 2.88
N PHE A 47 9.05 -12.62 4.13
CA PHE A 47 8.54 -13.76 4.89
C PHE A 47 7.04 -13.60 5.18
N GLU A 48 6.63 -12.44 5.70
CA GLU A 48 5.24 -12.15 6.07
C GLU A 48 4.30 -12.15 4.85
N THR A 49 4.75 -11.59 3.73
CA THR A 49 3.91 -11.39 2.53
C THR A 49 4.04 -12.51 1.50
N LYS A 50 5.03 -13.39 1.66
CA LYS A 50 5.40 -14.45 0.68
C LYS A 50 5.70 -13.92 -0.72
N LEU A 51 5.99 -12.62 -0.85
CA LEU A 51 6.37 -12.01 -2.11
C LEU A 51 7.82 -12.33 -2.45
N ASN A 52 8.09 -12.54 -3.74
CA ASN A 52 9.47 -12.62 -4.22
C ASN A 52 10.16 -11.24 -4.14
N PRO A 53 11.51 -11.19 -4.07
CA PRO A 53 12.24 -9.94 -3.88
C PRO A 53 11.92 -8.86 -4.91
N GLY A 54 11.80 -9.23 -6.20
CA GLY A 54 11.57 -8.26 -7.27
C GLY A 54 10.19 -7.60 -7.20
N ILE A 55 9.16 -8.36 -6.82
CA ILE A 55 7.81 -7.82 -6.63
C ILE A 55 7.73 -6.96 -5.37
N LEU A 56 8.31 -7.42 -4.26
CA LEU A 56 8.35 -6.64 -3.02
C LEU A 56 9.08 -5.31 -3.22
N ASP A 57 10.26 -5.32 -3.85
CA ASP A 57 11.02 -4.09 -4.16
C ASP A 57 10.20 -3.11 -5.00
N ARG A 58 9.52 -3.60 -6.04
CA ARG A 58 8.64 -2.77 -6.88
C ARG A 58 7.48 -2.17 -6.09
N HIS A 59 6.88 -2.93 -5.17
CA HIS A 59 5.79 -2.44 -4.33
C HIS A 59 6.28 -1.39 -3.33
N LEU A 60 7.39 -1.66 -2.64
CA LEU A 60 7.98 -0.71 -1.68
C LEU A 60 8.40 0.60 -2.35
N LYS A 61 9.03 0.54 -3.53
CA LYS A 61 9.36 1.74 -4.31
C LYS A 61 8.13 2.58 -4.62
N ALA A 62 7.07 1.95 -5.14
CA ALA A 62 5.83 2.67 -5.43
C ALA A 62 5.20 3.28 -4.17
N LEU A 63 5.20 2.56 -3.04
CA LEU A 63 4.67 3.07 -1.77
C LEU A 63 5.52 4.22 -1.21
N ILE A 64 6.84 4.19 -1.42
CA ILE A 64 7.75 5.30 -1.07
C ILE A 64 7.48 6.52 -1.95
N ASP A 65 7.31 6.33 -3.26
CA ASP A 65 7.02 7.41 -4.21
C ASP A 65 5.71 8.13 -3.85
N PHE A 66 4.72 7.40 -3.29
CA PHE A 66 3.47 7.96 -2.78
C PHE A 66 3.53 8.45 -1.32
N ASN A 67 4.71 8.46 -0.70
CA ASN A 67 4.92 8.86 0.70
C ASN A 67 4.03 8.06 1.68
N ILE A 68 3.77 6.78 1.40
CA ILE A 68 3.00 5.86 2.26
C ILE A 68 3.93 5.09 3.19
N VAL A 69 5.08 4.68 2.66
CA VAL A 69 6.15 3.99 3.39
C VAL A 69 7.41 4.86 3.32
N THR A 70 8.20 4.87 4.38
CA THR A 70 9.58 5.37 4.34
C THR A 70 10.55 4.24 4.67
N LYS A 71 11.82 4.40 4.27
CA LYS A 71 12.90 3.48 4.59
C LYS A 71 13.93 4.22 5.45
N ASN A 72 14.04 3.82 6.72
CA ASN A 72 15.01 4.36 7.66
C ASN A 72 16.12 3.31 7.90
N SER A 73 17.31 3.56 7.37
CA SER A 73 18.42 2.61 7.32
C SER A 73 18.01 1.25 6.74
N GLU A 74 17.69 0.29 7.61
CA GLU A 74 17.43 -1.11 7.24
C GLU A 74 15.96 -1.52 7.37
N VAL A 75 15.11 -0.64 7.91
CA VAL A 75 13.69 -0.93 8.15
C VAL A 75 12.79 -0.03 7.33
N TYR A 76 11.63 -0.58 6.98
CA TYR A 76 10.52 0.13 6.36
C TYR A 76 9.47 0.40 7.43
N GLU A 77 8.82 1.55 7.35
CA GLU A 77 7.76 1.95 8.29
C GLU A 77 6.70 2.78 7.58
N LEU A 78 5.48 2.82 8.14
CA LEU A 78 4.42 3.68 7.64
C LEU A 78 4.69 5.13 8.01
N THR A 79 4.51 6.02 7.04
CA THR A 79 4.38 7.45 7.29
C THR A 79 3.01 7.75 7.91
N ASP A 80 2.78 9.00 8.33
CA ASP A 80 1.44 9.42 8.78
C ASP A 80 0.39 9.33 7.66
N THR A 81 0.79 9.53 6.41
CA THR A 81 -0.07 9.29 5.25
C THR A 81 -0.40 7.80 5.11
N GLY A 82 0.59 6.92 5.30
CA GLY A 82 0.35 5.48 5.28
C GLY A 82 -0.58 5.01 6.39
N LYS A 83 -0.44 5.52 7.61
CA LYS A 83 -1.36 5.23 8.73
C LYS A 83 -2.79 5.66 8.42
N ARG A 84 -2.98 6.85 7.85
CA ARG A 84 -4.30 7.32 7.38
C ARG A 84 -4.90 6.40 6.32
N LEU A 85 -4.10 5.98 5.34
CA LEU A 85 -4.53 5.05 4.30
C LEU A 85 -5.01 3.72 4.90
N ILE A 86 -4.28 3.15 5.86
CA ILE A 86 -4.68 1.90 6.51
C ILE A 86 -6.02 2.06 7.23
N SER A 87 -6.25 3.17 7.94
CA SER A 87 -7.54 3.44 8.57
C SER A 87 -8.70 3.43 7.56
N ILE A 88 -8.49 3.98 6.36
CA ILE A 88 -9.48 3.96 5.26
C ILE A 88 -9.69 2.54 4.75
N LEU A 89 -8.61 1.77 4.52
CA LEU A 89 -8.70 0.38 4.06
C LEU A 89 -9.43 -0.52 5.08
N GLN A 90 -9.17 -0.32 6.37
CA GLN A 90 -9.88 -1.03 7.44
C GLN A 90 -11.37 -0.69 7.44
N GLN A 91 -11.76 0.56 7.21
CA GLN A 91 -13.16 0.95 7.05
C GLN A 91 -13.78 0.28 5.83
N LEU A 92 -13.09 0.27 4.69
CA LEU A 92 -13.55 -0.41 3.48
C LEU A 92 -13.77 -1.90 3.71
N PHE A 93 -12.85 -2.59 4.39
CA PHE A 93 -12.97 -4.03 4.65
C PHE A 93 -14.09 -4.38 5.63
N ARG A 94 -14.52 -3.44 6.47
CA ARG A 94 -15.71 -3.62 7.31
C ARG A 94 -17.00 -3.63 6.51
N VAL A 95 -17.04 -3.05 5.32
CA VAL A 95 -18.23 -3.08 4.45
C VAL A 95 -18.52 -4.51 3.95
N LEU A 96 -17.49 -5.35 3.86
CA LEU A 96 -17.60 -6.74 3.41
C LEU A 96 -17.94 -7.72 4.56
N LYS A 97 -18.08 -7.23 5.79
CA LYS A 97 -18.47 -8.00 6.97
C LYS A 97 -19.91 -7.67 7.36
#